data_AF-A0A4U2ZWW4-F1
#
_entry.id   AF-A0A4U2ZWW4-F1
#
_cell.length_a   1.000
_cell.length_b   1.000
_cell.length_c   1.000
_cell.angle_alpha   90.00
_cell.angle_beta   90.00
_cell.angle_gamma   90.00
#
_symmetry.space_group_name_H-M   'P 1'
#
loop_
_entity.id
_entity.type
_entity.pdbx_description
1 polymer ?
#
loop_
_entity_poly.entity_id
_entity_poly.type
_entity_poly.pdbx_seq_one_letter_code
_entity_poly.pdbx_strand_id
1 'polypeptide(L)' 'LNRKPENDILPFLQEKNLGAVIRGPLKMGILTGKFTNKTTFPNGDLRKDWPNENWFQEDLQKVEKLRLLSNKN' A
#
# COMPACT_ATOMS: atom_id res chain seq x y z
N LEU A 1 2.52 -4.67 2.17
CA LEU A 1 1.76 -4.86 0.91
C LEU A 1 1.00 -6.19 0.97
N ASN A 2 -0.26 -6.26 0.51
CA ASN A 2 -1.00 -7.52 0.46
C ASN A 2 -1.01 -8.07 -0.96
N ARG A 3 -0.23 -9.12 -1.20
CA ARG A 3 -0.08 -9.80 -2.49
C ARG A 3 -0.66 -11.22 -2.48
N LYS A 4 -1.32 -11.62 -1.40
CA LYS A 4 -1.91 -12.97 -1.26
C LYS A 4 -2.79 -13.40 -2.44
N PRO A 5 -3.61 -12.50 -3.06
CA PRO A 5 -4.44 -12.88 -4.20
C PRO A 5 -3.68 -13.39 -5.43
N GLU A 6 -2.36 -13.13 -5.54
CA GLU A 6 -1.54 -13.63 -6.64
C GLU A 6 -1.38 -15.16 -6.65
N ASN A 7 -1.59 -15.81 -5.51
CA ASN A 7 -1.37 -17.26 -5.38
C ASN A 7 -2.51 -18.10 -5.98
N ASP A 8 -3.73 -17.60 -5.95
CA ASP A 8 -4.95 -18.38 -6.23
C ASP A 8 -6.03 -17.58 -6.96
N ILE A 9 -6.41 -16.41 -6.45
CA ILE A 9 -7.53 -15.62 -6.97
C ILE A 9 -7.22 -15.03 -8.35
N LEU A 10 -6.08 -14.35 -8.52
CA LEU A 10 -5.74 -13.73 -9.81
C LEU A 10 -5.57 -14.75 -10.94
N PRO A 11 -4.88 -15.90 -10.74
CA PRO A 11 -4.85 -16.98 -11.73
C PRO A 11 -6.24 -17.50 -12.11
N PHE A 12 -7.11 -17.72 -11.12
CA PHE A 12 -8.48 -18.19 -11.36
C PHE A 12 -9.29 -17.20 -12.22
N LEU A 13 -9.22 -15.90 -11.91
CA LEU A 13 -9.94 -14.87 -12.66
C LEU A 13 -9.46 -14.81 -14.12
N GLN A 14 -8.15 -14.95 -14.34
CA GLN A 14 -7.56 -14.99 -15.68
C GLN A 14 -8.03 -16.21 -16.47
N GLU A 15 -8.02 -17.41 -15.87
CA GLU A 15 -8.50 -18.65 -16.51
C GLU A 15 -9.97 -18.56 -16.91
N LYS A 16 -10.81 -17.91 -16.08
CA LYS A 16 -12.25 -17.76 -16.32
C LYS A 16 -12.63 -16.53 -17.15
N ASN A 17 -11.65 -15.77 -17.66
CA ASN A 17 -11.87 -14.52 -18.39
C ASN A 17 -12.77 -13.53 -17.62
N LEU A 18 -12.50 -13.37 -16.32
CA LEU A 18 -13.22 -12.47 -15.42
C LEU A 18 -12.38 -11.22 -15.10
N GLY A 19 -13.04 -10.05 -15.07
CA GLY A 19 -12.43 -8.81 -14.63
C GLY A 19 -12.33 -8.73 -13.10
N ALA A 20 -11.29 -8.04 -12.60
CA ALA A 20 -11.09 -7.78 -11.18
C ALA A 20 -11.24 -6.28 -10.86
N VAL A 21 -11.97 -5.96 -9.80
CA VAL A 21 -12.01 -4.59 -9.23
C VAL A 21 -11.20 -4.59 -7.94
N ILE A 22 -10.02 -3.98 -7.97
CA ILE A 22 -9.10 -3.96 -6.84
C ILE A 22 -9.44 -2.80 -5.89
N ARG A 23 -9.94 -3.14 -4.70
CA ARG A 23 -10.23 -2.15 -3.65
C ARG A 23 -8.96 -1.80 -2.88
N GLY A 24 -8.78 -0.50 -2.63
CA GLY A 24 -7.72 0.02 -1.77
C GLY A 24 -6.29 -0.19 -2.29
N PRO A 25 -6.01 0.00 -3.60
CA PRO A 25 -4.70 -0.29 -4.19
C PRO A 25 -3.58 0.54 -3.57
N LEU A 26 -3.90 1.71 -3.00
CA LEU A 26 -2.94 2.62 -2.38
C LEU A 26 -2.72 2.39 -0.88
N LYS A 27 -3.22 1.28 -0.33
CA LYS A 27 -3.10 0.91 1.10
C LYS A 27 -3.43 2.10 2.03
N MET A 28 -4.65 2.62 1.92
CA MET A 28 -5.13 3.76 2.73
C MET A 28 -4.22 5.02 2.68
N GLY A 29 -3.49 5.20 1.57
CA GLY A 29 -2.60 6.33 1.34
C GLY A 29 -1.13 6.04 1.58
N ILE A 30 -0.75 4.89 2.17
CA ILE A 30 0.67 4.54 2.42
C ILE A 30 1.50 4.60 1.13
N LEU A 31 0.96 4.09 0.02
CA LEU A 31 1.69 4.00 -1.25
C LEU A 31 1.68 5.29 -2.08
N THR A 32 1.19 6.39 -1.52
CA THR A 32 1.14 7.69 -2.24
C THR A 32 2.43 8.49 -2.10
N GLY A 33 3.36 8.08 -1.22
CA GLY A 33 4.60 8.82 -0.95
C GLY A 33 4.42 10.13 -0.16
N LYS A 34 3.21 10.36 0.39
CA LYS A 34 2.88 11.56 1.17
C LYS A 34 3.25 11.50 2.65
N PHE A 35 3.42 10.30 3.18
CA PHE A 35 3.72 10.08 4.60
C PHE A 35 5.23 9.97 4.82
N THR A 36 5.64 10.32 6.04
CA THR A 36 7.03 10.35 6.51
C THR A 36 7.10 9.76 7.92
N ASN A 37 8.31 9.56 8.43
CA ASN A 37 8.52 9.12 9.82
C ASN A 37 7.97 10.10 10.88
N LYS A 38 7.71 11.35 10.52
CA LYS A 38 7.08 12.37 11.38
C LYS A 38 5.56 12.41 11.27
N THR A 39 4.96 11.57 10.42
CA THR A 39 3.51 11.54 10.23
C THR A 39 2.82 11.07 11.50
N THR A 40 1.89 11.88 12.00
CA THR A 40 0.94 11.52 13.04
C THR A 40 -0.47 11.58 12.47
N PHE A 41 -1.41 10.89 13.10
CA PHE A 41 -2.81 10.94 12.75
C PHE A 41 -3.63 11.47 13.92
N PRO A 42 -4.71 12.24 13.66
CA PRO A 42 -5.52 12.83 14.71
C PRO A 42 -6.29 11.78 15.51
N ASN A 43 -6.74 12.16 16.70
CA ASN A 43 -7.62 11.33 17.52
C ASN A 43 -8.89 10.95 16.75
N GLY A 44 -9.26 9.68 16.80
CA GLY A 44 -10.40 9.11 16.07
C GLY A 44 -10.05 8.55 14.68
N ASP A 45 -8.85 8.81 14.14
CA ASP A 45 -8.39 8.13 12.93
C ASP A 45 -7.98 6.68 13.25
N LEU A 46 -8.46 5.73 12.45
CA LEU A 46 -8.10 4.31 12.54
C LEU A 46 -6.59 4.04 12.40
N ARG A 47 -5.84 5.01 11.87
CA ARG A 47 -4.40 4.95 11.63
C ARG A 47 -3.57 5.54 12.77
N LYS A 48 -4.19 6.04 13.84
CA LYS A 48 -3.51 6.73 14.95
C LYS A 48 -2.29 5.98 15.51
N ASP A 49 -2.37 4.65 15.58
CA ASP A 49 -1.31 3.81 16.17
C ASP A 49 -0.31 3.30 15.12
N TRP A 50 -0.56 3.52 13.81
CA TRP A 50 0.32 3.04 12.75
C TRP A 50 1.77 3.54 12.85
N PRO A 51 2.06 4.81 13.21
CA PRO A 51 3.44 5.27 13.34
C PRO A 51 4.28 4.48 14.37
N ASN A 52 3.63 3.83 15.34
CA ASN A 52 4.27 3.00 16.36
C ASN A 52 4.56 1.58 15.88
N GLU A 53 4.02 1.18 14.72
CA GLU A 53 4.17 -0.15 14.16
C GLU A 53 5.42 -0.25 13.28
N ASN A 54 6.20 -1.32 13.45
CA ASN A 54 7.42 -1.55 12.65
C ASN A 54 7.12 -1.59 11.14
N TRP A 55 6.01 -2.22 10.74
CA TRP A 55 5.64 -2.34 9.33
C TRP A 55 5.40 -0.99 8.66
N PHE A 56 5.00 0.05 9.43
CA PHE A 56 4.74 1.38 8.87
C PHE A 56 6.04 2.00 8.37
N GLN A 57 7.08 2.00 9.22
CA GLN A 57 8.40 2.52 8.85
C GLN A 57 9.02 1.72 7.70
N GLU A 58 8.91 0.40 7.72
CA GLU A 58 9.38 -0.46 6.63
C GLU A 58 8.68 -0.15 5.29
N ASP A 59 7.36 0.02 5.31
CA ASP A 59 6.61 0.33 4.10
C ASP A 59 6.91 1.76 3.60
N LEU A 60 7.12 2.74 4.47
CA LEU A 60 7.58 4.07 4.06
C LEU A 60 8.95 4.01 3.38
N GLN A 61 9.90 3.25 3.92
CA GLN A 61 11.21 3.06 3.29
C GLN A 61 11.12 2.38 1.92
N LYS A 62 10.24 1.37 1.78
CA LYS A 62 9.99 0.73 0.48
C LYS A 62 9.43 1.73 -0.53
N VAL A 63 8.44 2.53 -0.13
CA VAL A 63 7.85 3.57 -0.99
C VAL A 63 8.90 4.58 -1.41
N GLU A 64 9.77 5.02 -0.50
CA GLU A 64 10.83 5.97 -0.83
C GLU A 64 11.84 5.40 -1.84
N LYS A 65 12.23 4.12 -1.70
CA LYS A 65 13.08 3.45 -2.70
C LYS A 65 12.45 3.42 -4.09
N LEU A 66 11.13 3.25 -4.16
CA LEU A 66 10.39 3.22 -5.43
C LEU A 66 10.20 4.61 -6.04
N ARG A 67 10.41 5.70 -5.27
CA ARG A 67 10.23 7.07 -5.74
C ARG A 67 11.12 7.39 -6.95
N LEU A 68 12.34 6.84 -6.97
CA LEU A 68 13.30 6.98 -8.08
C LEU A 68 12.75 6.40 -9.40
N LEU A 69 11.85 5.43 -9.35
CA LEU A 69 11.23 4.80 -10.51
C LEU A 69 9.98 5.56 -10.99
N SER A 70 9.49 6.51 -10.21
CA SER A 70 8.26 7.27 -10.48
C SER A 70 8.51 8.55 -11.29
N ASN A 71 9.70 8.74 -11.87
CA ASN A 71 10.03 9.95 -12.62
C ASN A 71 8.95 10.26 -13.68
N LYS A 72 8.47 11.50 -13.65
CA LYS A 72 7.76 12.10 -14.78
C LYS A 72 8.73 12.11 -15.96
N ASN A 73 8.35 11.47 -17.06
CA ASN A 73 8.67 12.06 -18.36
C ASN A 73 7.89 13.36 -18.49
#